data_AF-A0A1R1PKD2-F1
#
_entry.id   AF-A0A1R1PKD2-F1
#
_cell.length_a   1.000
_cell.length_b   1.000
_cell.length_c   1.000
_cell.angle_alpha   90.00
_cell.angle_beta   90.00
_cell.angle_gamma   90.00
#
_symmetry.space_group_name_H-M   'P 1'
#
loop_
_entity.id
_entity.type
_entity.pdbx_description
1 polymer ?
#
loop_
_entity_poly.entity_id
_entity_poly.type
_entity_poly.pdbx_seq_one_letter_code
_entity_poly.pdbx_strand_id
1 'polypeptide(L)'
;MMNKIGNVITDMLYGLNAKVPIIFIDTLHHFDETLQVSRDLKNKYAVELHEYRPKGANTRQEFEQLYGKELWVNDPDSYDYLVKVEPAIRAYNELNPDCVITGRRRSQGGERKSLNIIEIKEVENIRIGNENEQNADANANANTGVDSVRYVVKLNPLATKVSTSVQPAELTLPNAGSSDGADGWTFAKIKSYLKAYQVPYNKLLDNGYKSIGDYHSTQPVGDLEDERSGRWKGSEKSECGLHKDYFLMKKAFRERNIQKQKQQVE
;
A
#
# COMPACT_ATOMS: atom_id res chain seq x y z
N MET A 1 -1.02 -3.62 0.95
CA MET A 1 -0.51 -3.80 -0.44
C MET A 1 0.40 -5.01 -0.45
N MET A 2 0.13 -5.96 -1.34
CA MET A 2 0.97 -7.14 -1.49
C MET A 2 2.20 -6.80 -2.31
N ASN A 3 3.35 -6.92 -1.67
CA ASN A 3 4.64 -6.72 -2.30
C ASN A 3 5.63 -7.69 -1.65
N LYS A 4 6.76 -7.91 -2.31
CA LYS A 4 7.83 -8.81 -1.85
C LYS A 4 8.19 -8.69 -0.36
N ILE A 5 8.03 -7.52 0.23
CA ILE A 5 8.41 -7.19 1.61
C ILE A 5 7.30 -7.57 2.57
N GLY A 6 6.06 -7.20 2.24
CA GLY A 6 4.87 -7.63 2.98
C GLY A 6 4.73 -9.15 3.00
N ASN A 7 5.14 -9.83 1.93
CA ASN A 7 5.09 -11.29 1.85
C ASN A 7 6.11 -11.94 2.81
N VAL A 8 7.33 -11.41 2.92
CA VAL A 8 8.31 -11.83 3.93
C VAL A 8 7.78 -11.62 5.34
N ILE A 9 7.19 -10.44 5.62
CA ILE A 9 6.59 -10.14 6.93
C ILE A 9 5.45 -11.12 7.25
N THR A 10 4.62 -11.44 6.25
CA THR A 10 3.53 -12.40 6.39
C THR A 10 4.06 -13.78 6.76
N ASP A 11 5.05 -14.29 6.04
CA ASP A 11 5.67 -15.58 6.32
C ASP A 11 6.26 -15.63 7.75
N MET A 12 6.98 -14.59 8.16
CA MET A 12 7.52 -14.49 9.52
C MET A 12 6.44 -14.52 10.60
N LEU A 13 5.39 -13.69 10.46
CA LEU A 13 4.32 -13.61 11.46
C LEU A 13 3.58 -14.94 11.58
N TYR A 14 3.23 -15.56 10.44
CA TYR A 14 2.51 -16.83 10.44
C TYR A 14 3.39 -17.99 10.91
N GLY A 15 4.70 -17.96 10.64
CA GLY A 15 5.68 -18.89 11.22
C GLY A 15 5.78 -18.79 12.75
N LEU A 16 5.52 -17.61 13.32
CA LEU A 16 5.42 -17.37 14.76
C LEU A 16 4.01 -17.64 15.32
N ASN A 17 3.10 -18.20 14.51
CA ASN A 17 1.69 -18.41 14.87
C ASN A 17 0.93 -17.11 15.23
N ALA A 18 1.44 -15.95 14.78
CA ALA A 18 0.75 -14.67 14.88
C ALA A 18 -0.14 -14.47 13.65
N LYS A 19 -1.40 -14.91 13.75
CA LYS A 19 -2.41 -14.80 12.69
C LYS A 19 -2.93 -13.36 12.59
N VAL A 20 -2.21 -12.53 11.85
CA VAL A 20 -2.56 -11.12 11.61
C VAL A 20 -3.38 -11.01 10.32
N PRO A 21 -4.55 -10.31 10.34
CA PRO A 21 -5.31 -10.02 9.13
C PRO A 21 -4.54 -9.14 8.14
N ILE A 22 -4.77 -9.33 6.85
CA ILE A 22 -4.11 -8.59 5.77
C ILE A 22 -5.10 -7.65 5.12
N ILE A 23 -4.75 -6.37 5.05
CA ILE A 23 -5.46 -5.37 4.24
C ILE A 23 -4.81 -5.29 2.84
N PHE A 24 -5.58 -5.68 1.83
CA PHE A 24 -5.20 -5.53 0.43
C PHE A 24 -6.04 -4.45 -0.24
N ILE A 25 -5.37 -3.43 -0.78
CA ILE A 25 -6.02 -2.38 -1.57
C ILE A 25 -5.90 -2.79 -3.03
N ASP A 26 -7.01 -3.27 -3.59
CA ASP A 26 -7.13 -3.60 -5.00
C ASP A 26 -7.48 -2.32 -5.76
N THR A 27 -6.50 -1.79 -6.48
CA THR A 27 -6.66 -0.54 -7.24
C THR A 27 -7.48 -0.72 -8.51
N LEU A 28 -7.85 -1.96 -8.86
CA LEU A 28 -8.41 -2.37 -10.16
C LEU A 28 -7.41 -2.24 -11.34
N HIS A 29 -6.18 -1.82 -11.05
CA HIS A 29 -5.11 -1.56 -12.01
C HIS A 29 -3.83 -2.32 -11.65
N HIS A 30 -3.91 -3.33 -10.77
CA HIS A 30 -2.80 -4.25 -10.54
C HIS A 30 -2.51 -5.10 -11.78
N PHE A 31 -1.28 -5.62 -11.84
CA PHE A 31 -0.96 -6.76 -12.69
C PHE A 31 -1.69 -8.02 -12.21
N ASP A 32 -2.04 -8.92 -13.11
CA ASP A 32 -2.65 -10.21 -12.78
C ASP A 32 -1.74 -11.06 -11.88
N GLU A 33 -0.41 -10.97 -12.05
CA GLU A 33 0.56 -11.63 -11.19
C GLU A 33 0.50 -11.12 -9.74
N THR A 34 0.13 -9.85 -9.51
CA THR A 34 -0.06 -9.31 -8.15
C THR A 34 -1.33 -9.91 -7.53
N LEU A 35 -2.40 -10.03 -8.31
CA LEU A 35 -3.65 -10.65 -7.84
C LEU A 35 -3.44 -12.15 -7.57
N GLN A 36 -2.64 -12.83 -8.38
CA GLN A 36 -2.32 -14.23 -8.18
C GLN A 36 -1.56 -14.45 -6.86
N VAL A 37 -0.58 -13.59 -6.54
CA VAL A 37 0.12 -13.64 -5.25
C VAL A 37 -0.83 -13.51 -4.07
N SER A 38 -1.89 -12.71 -4.21
CA SER A 38 -2.94 -12.59 -3.17
C SER A 38 -3.65 -13.89 -2.89
N ARG A 39 -4.04 -14.58 -3.95
CA ARG A 39 -4.65 -15.92 -3.85
C ARG A 39 -3.66 -16.92 -3.27
N ASP A 40 -2.41 -16.88 -3.71
CA ASP A 40 -1.36 -17.79 -3.26
C ASP A 40 -1.05 -17.61 -1.76
N LEU A 41 -0.98 -16.38 -1.26
CA LEU A 41 -0.80 -16.09 0.17
C LEU A 41 -2.01 -16.56 0.99
N LYS A 42 -3.23 -16.29 0.51
CA LYS A 42 -4.48 -16.76 1.13
C LYS A 42 -4.49 -18.28 1.24
N ASN A 43 -4.10 -18.98 0.18
CA ASN A 43 -4.08 -20.44 0.18
C ASN A 43 -2.95 -21.02 1.04
N LYS A 44 -1.73 -20.48 0.96
CA LYS A 44 -0.57 -21.03 1.69
C LYS A 44 -0.68 -20.83 3.19
N TYR A 45 -1.11 -19.65 3.64
CA TYR A 45 -1.09 -19.28 5.05
C TYR A 45 -2.49 -19.25 5.69
N ALA A 46 -3.55 -19.53 4.92
CA ALA A 46 -4.94 -19.36 5.34
C ALA A 46 -5.20 -17.96 5.93
N VAL A 47 -4.64 -16.92 5.29
CA VAL A 47 -4.74 -15.56 5.81
C VAL A 47 -6.18 -15.04 5.79
N GLU A 48 -6.56 -14.31 6.83
CA GLU A 48 -7.74 -13.45 6.79
C GLU A 48 -7.42 -12.24 5.92
N LEU A 49 -7.93 -12.24 4.68
CA LEU A 49 -7.64 -11.21 3.69
C LEU A 49 -8.86 -10.30 3.52
N HIS A 50 -8.70 -9.02 3.89
CA HIS A 50 -9.68 -7.97 3.65
C HIS A 50 -9.29 -7.18 2.40
N GLU A 51 -10.11 -7.27 1.36
CA GLU A 51 -9.90 -6.58 0.09
C GLU A 51 -10.75 -5.31 0.01
N TYR A 52 -10.10 -4.19 -0.28
CA TYR A 52 -10.75 -2.89 -0.45
C TYR A 52 -10.48 -2.35 -1.84
N ARG A 53 -11.56 -1.93 -2.51
CA ARG A 53 -11.59 -1.38 -3.87
C ARG A 53 -12.07 0.07 -3.87
N PRO A 54 -11.85 0.85 -4.93
CA PRO A 54 -12.50 2.15 -5.11
C PRO A 54 -14.00 2.06 -4.88
N LYS A 55 -14.57 3.01 -4.13
CA LYS A 55 -16.02 3.01 -3.85
C LYS A 55 -16.81 3.08 -5.16
N GLY A 56 -17.80 2.20 -5.32
CA GLY A 56 -18.68 2.16 -6.48
C GLY A 56 -18.16 1.36 -7.69
N ALA A 57 -16.95 0.79 -7.63
CA ALA A 57 -16.41 -0.03 -8.70
C ALA A 57 -15.79 -1.34 -8.18
N ASN A 58 -16.15 -2.45 -8.81
CA ASN A 58 -15.57 -3.78 -8.58
C ASN A 58 -14.66 -4.22 -9.73
N THR A 59 -14.76 -3.57 -10.89
CA THR A 59 -13.97 -3.86 -12.08
C THR A 59 -13.34 -2.59 -12.65
N ARG A 60 -12.25 -2.74 -13.41
CA ARG A 60 -11.63 -1.60 -14.10
C ARG A 60 -12.61 -0.91 -15.04
N GLN A 61 -13.46 -1.69 -15.72
CA GLN A 61 -14.48 -1.19 -16.62
C GLN A 61 -15.49 -0.30 -15.89
N GLU A 62 -15.97 -0.72 -14.71
CA GLU A 62 -16.85 0.10 -13.87
C GLU A 62 -16.14 1.38 -13.39
N PHE A 63 -14.87 1.28 -13.00
CA PHE A 63 -14.08 2.44 -12.61
C PHE A 63 -13.94 3.46 -13.76
N GLU A 64 -13.65 2.99 -14.96
CA GLU A 64 -13.56 3.82 -16.17
C GLU A 64 -14.90 4.45 -16.56
N GLN A 65 -16.03 3.77 -16.31
CA GLN A 65 -17.37 4.33 -16.52
C GLN A 65 -17.67 5.47 -15.55
N LEU A 66 -17.24 5.35 -14.30
CA LEU A 66 -17.48 6.37 -13.26
C LEU A 66 -16.57 7.59 -13.40
N TYR A 67 -15.30 7.38 -13.71
CA TYR A 67 -14.28 8.42 -13.60
C TYR A 67 -13.56 8.74 -14.91
N GLY A 68 -13.86 8.01 -15.99
CA GLY A 68 -13.20 8.14 -17.29
C GLY A 68 -11.97 7.24 -17.42
N LYS A 69 -11.57 7.03 -18.68
CA LYS A 69 -10.37 6.27 -19.03
C LYS A 69 -9.11 7.04 -18.65
N GLU A 70 -8.05 6.30 -18.31
CA GLU A 70 -6.72 6.84 -18.07
C GLU A 70 -6.69 8.00 -17.06
N LEU A 71 -7.50 7.91 -16.00
CA LEU A 71 -7.55 8.93 -14.95
C LEU A 71 -6.17 9.18 -14.32
N TRP A 72 -5.29 8.18 -14.29
CA TRP A 72 -3.89 8.35 -13.84
C TRP A 72 -3.07 9.32 -14.70
N VAL A 73 -3.48 9.60 -15.93
CA VAL A 73 -2.91 10.64 -16.80
C VAL A 73 -3.68 11.95 -16.64
N ASN A 74 -5.01 11.88 -16.71
CA ASN A 74 -5.87 13.06 -16.79
C ASN A 74 -6.00 13.81 -15.46
N ASP A 75 -5.95 13.08 -14.34
CA ASP A 75 -6.07 13.61 -12.97
C ASP A 75 -5.39 12.66 -11.96
N PRO A 76 -4.03 12.63 -11.95
CA PRO A 76 -3.25 11.67 -11.16
C PRO A 76 -3.52 11.75 -9.66
N ASP A 77 -3.80 12.95 -9.13
CA ASP A 77 -4.12 13.14 -7.72
C ASP A 77 -5.47 12.52 -7.34
N SER A 78 -6.50 12.74 -8.16
CA SER A 78 -7.81 12.11 -7.97
C SER A 78 -7.73 10.60 -8.13
N TYR A 79 -6.94 10.11 -9.09
CA TYR A 79 -6.66 8.69 -9.24
C TYR A 79 -6.05 8.09 -7.97
N ASP A 80 -4.95 8.66 -7.47
CA ASP A 80 -4.27 8.18 -6.26
C ASP A 80 -5.20 8.21 -5.04
N TYR A 81 -6.03 9.26 -4.91
CA TYR A 81 -7.03 9.35 -3.85
C TYR A 81 -8.06 8.21 -3.94
N LEU A 82 -8.70 8.05 -5.09
CA LEU A 82 -9.81 7.11 -5.31
C LEU A 82 -9.40 5.65 -5.19
N VAL A 83 -8.22 5.29 -5.71
CA VAL A 83 -7.83 3.88 -5.80
C VAL A 83 -6.92 3.42 -4.68
N LYS A 84 -6.33 4.35 -3.91
CA LYS A 84 -5.37 4.01 -2.86
C LYS A 84 -5.76 4.60 -1.52
N VAL A 85 -5.96 5.91 -1.46
CA VAL A 85 -6.09 6.62 -0.18
C VAL A 85 -7.44 6.40 0.46
N GLU A 86 -8.54 6.64 -0.26
CA GLU A 86 -9.90 6.42 0.26
C GLU A 86 -10.11 4.98 0.69
N PRO A 87 -9.79 3.94 -0.12
CA PRO A 87 -10.02 2.56 0.29
C PRO A 87 -9.18 2.16 1.50
N ALA A 88 -7.96 2.70 1.64
CA ALA A 88 -7.12 2.41 2.81
C ALA A 88 -7.66 3.04 4.10
N ILE A 89 -8.20 4.25 4.04
CA ILE A 89 -8.80 4.91 5.21
C ILE A 89 -10.12 4.25 5.58
N ARG A 90 -10.93 3.88 4.59
CA ARG A 90 -12.15 3.10 4.81
C ARG A 90 -11.84 1.76 5.48
N ALA A 91 -10.78 1.06 5.05
CA ALA A 91 -10.31 -0.15 5.73
C ALA A 91 -9.93 0.09 7.19
N TYR A 92 -9.29 1.22 7.51
CA TYR A 92 -8.94 1.55 8.90
C TYR A 92 -10.18 1.87 9.75
N ASN A 93 -11.21 2.46 9.16
CA ASN A 93 -12.45 2.76 9.87
C ASN A 93 -13.31 1.51 10.11
N GLU A 94 -13.43 0.65 9.11
CA GLU A 94 -14.22 -0.58 9.22
C GLU A 94 -13.55 -1.64 10.11
N LEU A 95 -12.22 -1.80 10.01
CA LEU A 95 -11.47 -2.81 10.77
C LEU A 95 -10.96 -2.29 12.11
N ASN A 96 -10.98 -0.97 12.32
CA ASN A 96 -10.57 -0.29 13.55
C ASN A 96 -9.20 -0.75 14.13
N PRO A 97 -8.12 -0.87 13.32
CA PRO A 97 -6.85 -1.43 13.79
C PRO A 97 -6.06 -0.43 14.62
N ASP A 98 -5.49 -0.86 15.75
CA ASP A 98 -4.60 -0.01 16.57
C ASP A 98 -3.22 0.16 15.93
N CYS A 99 -2.79 -0.85 15.16
CA CYS A 99 -1.51 -0.88 14.47
C CYS A 99 -1.64 -1.50 13.09
N VAL A 100 -0.94 -0.94 12.11
CA VAL A 100 -0.80 -1.49 10.76
C VAL A 100 0.68 -1.68 10.43
N ILE A 101 1.03 -2.89 10.02
CA ILE A 101 2.39 -3.25 9.63
C ILE A 101 2.58 -2.93 8.14
N THR A 102 3.68 -2.27 7.79
CA THR A 102 3.98 -1.92 6.40
C THR A 102 5.31 -2.51 5.93
N GLY A 103 5.37 -2.79 4.62
CA GLY A 103 6.58 -3.29 3.97
C GLY A 103 7.54 -2.16 3.54
N ARG A 104 7.66 -1.05 4.26
CA ARG A 104 8.63 0.02 3.92
C ARG A 104 10.00 -0.30 4.52
N ARG A 105 11.09 -0.06 3.76
CA ARG A 105 12.48 -0.22 4.24
C ARG A 105 13.32 1.00 3.89
N ARG A 106 14.31 1.31 4.73
CA ARG A 106 15.25 2.42 4.49
C ARG A 106 16.08 2.23 3.21
N SER A 107 16.40 0.98 2.87
CA SER A 107 17.17 0.64 1.67
C SER A 107 16.44 0.94 0.36
N GLN A 108 15.16 1.33 0.40
CA GLN A 108 14.38 1.68 -0.79
C GLN A 108 14.61 3.12 -1.28
N GLY A 109 15.47 3.89 -0.61
CA GLY A 109 15.89 5.21 -1.05
C GLY A 109 14.82 6.30 -0.95
N GLY A 110 15.10 7.48 -1.52
CA GLY A 110 14.22 8.65 -1.47
C GLY A 110 13.89 9.08 -0.05
N GLU A 111 12.63 9.45 0.19
CA GLU A 111 12.08 9.80 1.52
C GLU A 111 12.15 8.63 2.51
N ARG A 112 12.39 7.40 2.04
CA ARG A 112 12.43 6.22 2.92
C ARG A 112 13.73 6.10 3.70
N LYS A 113 14.80 6.80 3.33
CA LYS A 113 16.12 6.72 4.00
C LYS A 113 16.04 7.05 5.49
N SER A 114 15.15 7.96 5.88
CA SER A 114 14.93 8.43 7.25
C SER A 114 13.72 7.78 7.94
N LEU A 115 13.21 6.65 7.43
CA LEU A 115 12.04 5.98 8.01
C LEU A 115 12.22 5.67 9.49
N ASN A 116 11.23 6.05 10.29
CA ASN A 116 11.10 5.56 11.66
C ASN A 116 10.50 4.15 11.66
N ILE A 117 10.88 3.35 12.66
CA ILE A 117 10.29 2.03 12.88
C ILE A 117 8.82 2.18 13.27
N ILE A 118 8.51 3.18 14.08
CA ILE A 118 7.15 3.51 14.51
C ILE A 118 6.82 4.91 13.97
N GLU A 119 5.69 5.02 13.28
CA GLU A 119 5.08 6.29 12.87
C GLU A 119 3.65 6.34 13.44
N ILE A 120 3.15 7.55 13.71
CA ILE A 120 1.74 7.75 14.07
C ILE A 120 1.02 8.32 12.85
N LYS A 121 -0.11 7.71 12.46
CA LYS A 121 -0.95 8.21 11.37
C LYS A 121 -2.28 8.69 11.93
N GLU A 122 -2.65 9.90 11.55
CA GLU A 122 -4.00 10.42 11.75
C GLU A 122 -4.96 9.82 10.72
N VAL A 123 -6.12 9.40 11.23
CA VAL A 123 -7.20 8.79 10.46
C VAL A 123 -8.49 9.47 10.88
N GLU A 124 -9.33 9.80 9.92
CA GLU A 124 -10.67 10.32 10.19
C GLU A 124 -11.50 9.25 10.92
N ASN A 125 -11.99 9.56 12.12
CA ASN A 125 -12.80 8.65 12.91
C ASN A 125 -14.27 8.74 12.46
N ILE A 126 -14.58 7.97 11.42
CA ILE A 126 -15.95 7.84 10.92
C ILE A 126 -16.68 6.83 11.80
N ARG A 127 -17.67 7.29 12.58
CA ARG A 127 -18.62 6.37 13.22
C ARG A 127 -19.48 5.77 12.12
N ILE A 128 -19.20 4.52 11.74
CA ILE A 128 -20.10 3.75 10.88
C ILE A 128 -21.32 3.40 11.73
N GLY A 129 -22.37 4.23 11.65
CA GLY A 129 -23.66 3.94 12.26
C GLY A 129 -24.35 2.80 11.52
N ASN A 130 -25.05 1.92 12.24
CA ASN A 130 -25.87 0.88 11.65
C ASN A 130 -26.83 1.49 10.62
N GLU A 131 -26.83 0.89 9.43
CA GLU A 131 -27.54 1.32 8.23
C GLU A 131 -29.04 1.58 8.48
N ASN A 132 -29.51 2.75 8.04
CA ASN A 132 -30.85 3.00 7.53
C ASN A 132 -30.76 4.22 6.59
N GLU A 133 -29.94 4.13 5.55
CA GLU A 133 -29.86 5.13 4.47
C GLU A 133 -30.88 4.79 3.39
N GLN A 134 -32.14 5.16 3.62
CA GLN A 134 -33.17 5.26 2.57
C GLN A 134 -33.72 6.68 2.39
N ASN A 135 -33.14 7.71 3.01
CA ASN A 135 -33.56 9.10 2.82
C ASN A 135 -32.38 10.07 2.93
N ALA A 136 -31.58 10.17 1.87
CA ALA A 136 -30.55 11.21 1.76
C ALA A 136 -30.61 11.94 0.42
N ASP A 137 -31.82 12.19 -0.09
CA ASP A 137 -32.08 13.33 -0.94
C ASP A 137 -32.81 14.37 -0.09
N ALA A 138 -32.35 15.63 -0.15
CA ALA A 138 -32.86 16.81 0.54
C ALA A 138 -32.40 17.06 2.00
N ASN A 139 -31.10 17.29 2.22
CA ASN A 139 -30.70 18.43 3.06
C ASN A 139 -29.21 18.78 2.90
N ALA A 140 -28.92 19.71 2.00
CA ALA A 140 -27.65 20.43 1.93
C ALA A 140 -27.53 21.44 3.07
N ASN A 141 -27.56 20.98 4.33
CA ASN A 141 -27.19 21.77 5.51
C ASN A 141 -27.09 20.91 6.79
N ALA A 142 -26.32 19.83 6.73
CA ALA A 142 -25.92 19.09 7.93
C ALA A 142 -24.48 19.46 8.29
N ASN A 143 -24.34 20.49 9.13
CA ASN A 143 -23.12 20.78 9.86
C ASN A 143 -22.93 19.68 10.92
N THR A 144 -22.44 18.50 10.52
CA THR A 144 -22.22 17.37 11.43
C THR A 144 -20.74 17.17 11.71
N GLY A 145 -20.33 17.67 12.87
CA GLY A 145 -19.26 17.10 13.67
C GLY A 145 -17.88 17.61 13.33
N VAL A 146 -17.19 18.13 14.34
CA VAL A 146 -15.73 18.17 14.36
C VAL A 146 -15.23 16.79 13.93
N ASP A 147 -14.47 16.72 12.83
CA ASP A 147 -13.83 15.49 12.35
C ASP A 147 -13.00 14.90 13.49
N SER A 148 -13.58 13.97 14.27
CA SER A 148 -12.81 13.35 15.34
C SER A 148 -11.67 12.59 14.68
N VAL A 149 -10.45 12.73 15.21
CA VAL A 149 -9.26 12.05 14.68
C VAL A 149 -9.00 10.83 15.55
N ARG A 150 -8.77 9.68 14.91
CA ARG A 150 -8.21 8.49 15.52
C ARG A 150 -6.75 8.35 15.07
N TYR A 151 -5.90 7.88 15.97
CA TYR A 151 -4.51 7.60 15.67
C TYR A 151 -4.33 6.09 15.43
N VAL A 152 -3.61 5.76 14.36
CA VAL A 152 -3.21 4.38 14.04
C VAL A 152 -1.69 4.32 14.02
N VAL A 153 -1.13 3.35 14.75
CA VAL A 153 0.32 3.11 14.72
C VAL A 153 0.69 2.49 13.39
N LYS A 154 1.69 3.04 12.70
CA LYS A 154 2.32 2.43 11.52
C LYS A 154 3.66 1.82 11.94
N LEU A 155 3.73 0.49 11.88
CA LEU A 155 4.95 -0.25 12.19
C LEU A 155 5.70 -0.62 10.90
N ASN A 156 6.96 -0.21 10.81
CA ASN A 156 7.89 -0.53 9.72
C ASN A 156 9.00 -1.45 10.27
N PRO A 157 8.72 -2.75 10.48
CA PRO A 157 9.63 -3.64 11.21
C PRO A 157 10.98 -3.82 10.51
N LEU A 158 11.03 -3.59 9.19
CA LEU A 158 12.24 -3.71 8.38
C LEU A 158 12.91 -2.36 8.10
N ALA A 159 12.50 -1.29 8.77
CA ALA A 159 13.17 0.01 8.75
C ALA A 159 14.36 0.07 9.73
N THR A 160 15.03 -1.05 10.00
CA THR A 160 16.15 -1.14 10.93
C THR A 160 17.49 -0.83 10.26
N LYS A 161 18.44 -0.28 11.03
CA LYS A 161 19.88 -0.53 10.84
C LYS A 161 20.22 -1.62 11.86
N VAL A 162 20.92 -2.69 11.50
CA VAL A 162 21.36 -3.64 12.53
C VAL A 162 22.46 -2.94 13.32
N SER A 163 22.18 -2.62 14.59
CA SER A 163 23.22 -2.18 15.52
C SER A 163 24.21 -3.33 15.67
N THR A 164 25.49 -3.07 15.45
CA THR A 164 26.59 -4.05 15.57
C THR A 164 26.81 -4.56 17.01
N SER A 165 25.99 -4.13 17.97
CA SER A 165 26.13 -4.48 19.40
C SER A 165 25.24 -5.62 19.88
N VAL A 166 24.33 -6.15 19.06
CA VAL A 166 23.58 -7.37 19.38
C VAL A 166 23.65 -8.26 18.15
N GLN A 167 24.40 -9.37 18.26
CA GLN A 167 24.34 -10.46 17.29
C GLN A 167 22.87 -10.89 17.22
N PRO A 168 22.13 -10.63 16.13
CA PRO A 168 20.82 -11.25 15.97
C PRO A 168 21.09 -12.74 15.94
N ALA A 169 20.28 -13.56 16.62
CA ALA A 169 20.28 -15.00 16.39
C ALA A 169 20.31 -15.21 14.87
N GLU A 170 21.43 -15.75 14.35
CA GLU A 170 21.65 -15.84 12.91
C GLU A 170 20.52 -16.67 12.34
N LEU A 171 19.55 -15.99 11.71
CA LEU A 171 18.73 -16.64 10.71
C LEU A 171 19.70 -16.93 9.57
N THR A 172 20.38 -18.08 9.66
CA THR A 172 21.30 -18.57 8.64
C THR A 172 20.46 -18.85 7.41
N LEU A 173 20.31 -17.83 6.56
CA LEU A 173 19.63 -17.97 5.28
C LEU A 173 20.49 -18.91 4.43
N PRO A 174 19.99 -20.08 4.03
CA PRO A 174 20.76 -20.97 3.18
C PRO A 174 21.11 -20.24 1.86
N ASN A 175 22.40 -20.20 1.53
CA ASN A 175 22.99 -19.56 0.34
C ASN A 175 23.05 -18.02 0.31
N ALA A 176 23.03 -17.33 1.46
CA ALA A 176 23.44 -15.93 1.49
C ALA A 176 24.98 -15.85 1.35
N GLY A 177 25.46 -15.35 0.21
CA GLY A 177 26.90 -15.13 -0.02
C GLY A 177 27.52 -14.24 1.07
N SER A 178 28.77 -14.53 1.41
CA SER A 178 29.55 -14.01 2.55
C SER A 178 29.93 -12.51 2.49
N SER A 179 29.06 -11.64 1.97
CA SER A 179 29.25 -10.18 1.96
C SER A 179 28.07 -9.45 2.63
N ASP A 180 27.46 -10.07 3.64
CA ASP A 180 26.36 -9.50 4.43
C ASP A 180 26.88 -8.41 5.38
N GLY A 181 27.17 -7.23 4.82
CA GLY A 181 27.45 -6.02 5.60
C GLY A 181 26.29 -5.60 6.50
N ALA A 182 26.60 -4.68 7.43
CA ALA A 182 25.75 -4.09 8.49
C ALA A 182 24.43 -3.42 8.03
N ASP A 183 24.02 -3.57 6.78
CA ASP A 183 22.96 -2.83 6.12
C ASP A 183 21.59 -3.52 6.21
N GLY A 184 21.04 -3.73 7.41
CA GLY A 184 19.61 -4.04 7.60
C GLY A 184 19.02 -5.11 6.64
N TRP A 185 17.75 -4.92 6.25
CA TRP A 185 17.05 -5.74 5.25
C TRP A 185 17.20 -5.15 3.83
N THR A 186 18.16 -5.65 3.05
CA THR A 186 18.40 -5.24 1.66
C THR A 186 17.47 -5.95 0.65
N PHE A 187 17.45 -5.49 -0.60
CA PHE A 187 16.73 -6.18 -1.68
C PHE A 187 17.21 -7.63 -1.87
N ALA A 188 18.52 -7.86 -1.80
CA ALA A 188 19.12 -9.19 -1.92
C ALA A 188 18.64 -10.12 -0.79
N LYS A 189 18.67 -9.66 0.47
CA LYS A 189 18.17 -10.44 1.61
C LYS A 189 16.69 -10.81 1.48
N ILE A 190 15.85 -9.87 1.02
CA ILE A 190 14.45 -10.14 0.74
C ILE A 190 14.31 -11.22 -0.34
N LYS A 191 15.04 -11.11 -1.46
CA LYS A 191 14.96 -12.10 -2.55
C LYS A 191 15.46 -13.48 -2.11
N SER A 192 16.53 -13.54 -1.31
CA SER A 192 17.05 -14.79 -0.74
C SER A 192 16.04 -15.43 0.21
N TYR A 193 15.41 -14.65 1.10
CA TYR A 193 14.38 -15.15 2.01
C TYR A 193 13.19 -15.75 1.25
N LEU A 194 12.65 -15.02 0.27
CA LEU A 194 11.51 -15.50 -0.53
C LEU A 194 11.79 -16.86 -1.17
N LYS A 195 13.01 -17.04 -1.71
CA LYS A 195 13.44 -18.30 -2.32
C LYS A 195 13.65 -19.40 -1.29
N ALA A 196 14.37 -19.12 -0.20
CA ALA A 196 14.72 -20.10 0.83
C ALA A 196 13.47 -20.70 1.51
N TYR A 197 12.46 -19.86 1.78
CA TYR A 197 11.23 -20.27 2.47
C TYR A 197 10.03 -20.50 1.53
N GLN A 198 10.29 -20.50 0.21
CA GLN A 198 9.27 -20.70 -0.83
C GLN A 198 8.04 -19.78 -0.63
N VAL A 199 8.27 -18.54 -0.19
CA VAL A 199 7.22 -17.57 0.07
C VAL A 199 6.63 -17.13 -1.28
N PRO A 200 5.30 -17.16 -1.47
CA PRO A 200 4.69 -16.66 -2.69
C PRO A 200 5.14 -15.23 -2.99
N TYR A 201 5.61 -14.97 -4.20
CA TYR A 201 6.05 -13.65 -4.64
C TYR A 201 5.66 -13.40 -6.09
N ASN A 202 5.60 -12.13 -6.49
CA ASN A 202 5.18 -11.75 -7.83
C ASN A 202 6.29 -12.13 -8.83
N LYS A 203 5.97 -13.00 -9.80
CA LYS A 203 6.89 -13.52 -10.81
C LYS A 203 7.52 -12.44 -11.69
N LEU A 204 6.90 -11.27 -11.83
CA LEU A 204 7.49 -10.12 -12.50
C LEU A 204 8.81 -9.66 -11.85
N LEU A 205 9.04 -9.98 -10.57
CA LEU A 205 10.32 -9.74 -9.89
C LEU A 205 11.50 -10.44 -10.59
N ASP A 206 11.26 -11.60 -11.22
CA ASP A 206 12.27 -12.33 -12.00
C ASP A 206 12.50 -11.71 -13.39
N ASN A 207 11.57 -10.86 -13.85
CA ASN A 207 11.63 -10.12 -15.11
C ASN A 207 12.09 -8.66 -14.90
N GLY A 208 12.81 -8.36 -13.82
CA GLY A 208 13.38 -7.04 -13.55
C GLY A 208 12.42 -6.04 -12.90
N TYR A 209 11.19 -6.43 -12.53
CA TYR A 209 10.27 -5.55 -11.81
C TYR A 209 10.59 -5.53 -10.31
N LYS A 210 11.61 -4.76 -9.94
CA LYS A 210 12.07 -4.67 -8.54
C LYS A 210 11.06 -4.02 -7.59
N SER A 211 10.15 -3.18 -8.08
CA SER A 211 9.07 -2.55 -7.29
C SER A 211 7.78 -2.49 -8.09
N ILE A 212 6.73 -3.19 -7.65
CA ILE A 212 5.50 -3.41 -8.41
C ILE A 212 4.33 -2.64 -7.75
N GLY A 213 3.55 -1.95 -8.57
CA GLY A 213 2.24 -1.39 -8.21
C GLY A 213 1.31 -1.50 -9.41
N ASP A 214 0.60 -0.42 -9.77
CA ASP A 214 -0.31 -0.45 -10.93
C ASP A 214 0.45 -0.66 -12.26
N TYR A 215 -0.19 -1.32 -13.24
CA TYR A 215 0.45 -1.73 -14.49
C TYR A 215 0.95 -0.56 -15.34
N HIS A 216 0.22 0.55 -15.35
CA HIS A 216 0.55 1.74 -16.14
C HIS A 216 1.68 2.59 -15.55
N SER A 217 2.03 2.36 -14.28
CA SER A 217 3.04 3.14 -13.53
C SER A 217 4.17 2.26 -12.99
N THR A 218 4.38 1.08 -13.59
CA THR A 218 5.48 0.18 -13.23
C THR A 218 6.27 -0.24 -14.45
N GLN A 219 7.58 -0.07 -14.39
CA GLN A 219 8.51 -0.52 -15.42
C GLN A 219 9.61 -1.41 -14.83
N PRO A 220 10.18 -2.35 -15.60
CA PRO A 220 11.35 -3.10 -15.18
C PRO A 220 12.58 -2.18 -15.12
N VAL A 221 13.56 -2.58 -14.32
CA VAL A 221 14.81 -1.82 -14.10
C VAL A 221 16.02 -2.75 -14.22
N GLY A 222 17.16 -2.24 -14.67
CA GLY A 222 18.40 -2.99 -14.76
C GLY A 222 18.95 -3.41 -13.39
N ASP A 223 19.87 -4.36 -13.36
CA ASP A 223 20.37 -4.96 -12.10
C ASP A 223 21.05 -3.96 -11.17
N LEU A 224 21.73 -2.96 -11.73
CA LEU A 224 22.41 -1.90 -10.98
C LEU A 224 21.51 -0.68 -10.69
N GLU A 225 20.30 -0.64 -11.25
CA GLU A 225 19.37 0.45 -11.00
C GLU A 225 18.69 0.32 -9.61
N ASP A 226 18.35 1.48 -9.04
CA ASP A 226 17.61 1.61 -7.78
C ASP A 226 16.32 0.79 -7.78
N GLU A 227 16.00 0.16 -6.63
CA GLU A 227 14.87 -0.77 -6.48
C GLU A 227 13.54 -0.17 -6.96
N ARG A 228 13.36 1.15 -6.84
CA ARG A 228 12.10 1.82 -7.13
C ARG A 228 12.16 2.72 -8.36
N SER A 229 13.28 2.83 -9.08
CA SER A 229 13.40 3.75 -10.23
C SER A 229 12.32 3.51 -11.30
N GLY A 230 11.88 2.26 -11.48
CA GLY A 230 10.82 1.86 -12.40
C GLY A 230 9.43 2.44 -12.10
N ARG A 231 9.23 3.06 -10.93
CA ARG A 231 7.97 3.73 -10.56
C ARG A 231 7.88 5.18 -11.07
N TRP A 232 9.00 5.77 -11.49
CA TRP A 232 9.10 7.18 -11.91
C TRP A 232 9.96 7.36 -13.16
N LYS A 233 10.01 6.36 -14.07
CA LYS A 233 10.75 6.52 -15.33
C LYS A 233 10.14 7.69 -16.12
N GLY A 234 10.90 8.79 -16.25
CA GLY A 234 10.47 10.02 -16.92
C GLY A 234 9.75 11.04 -16.01
N SER A 235 9.81 10.92 -14.69
CA SER A 235 9.19 11.87 -13.75
C SER A 235 9.99 12.04 -12.45
N GLU A 236 9.66 13.06 -11.66
CA GLU A 236 10.27 13.23 -10.33
C GLU A 236 9.83 12.13 -9.36
N LYS A 237 10.75 11.76 -8.44
CA LYS A 237 10.48 10.76 -7.41
C LYS A 237 9.46 11.31 -6.41
N SER A 238 8.31 10.67 -6.31
CA SER A 238 7.26 11.00 -5.33
C SER A 238 6.80 9.77 -4.56
N GLU A 239 6.51 9.91 -3.27
CA GLU A 239 5.88 8.82 -2.52
C GLU A 239 4.44 8.60 -2.97
N CYS A 240 3.99 7.35 -2.83
CA CYS A 240 2.63 6.96 -3.16
C CYS A 240 1.62 7.73 -2.30
N GLY A 241 0.45 8.08 -2.86
CA GLY A 241 -0.66 8.70 -2.12
C GLY A 241 -1.00 8.05 -0.77
N LEU A 242 -0.78 6.74 -0.60
CA LEU A 242 -0.95 6.02 0.68
C LEU A 242 -0.11 6.58 1.86
N HIS A 243 0.94 7.32 1.54
CA HIS A 243 1.87 7.93 2.49
C HIS A 243 1.75 9.46 2.55
N LYS A 244 0.87 10.05 1.75
CA LYS A 244 0.54 11.48 1.83
C LYS A 244 -0.54 11.72 2.90
N ASP A 245 -0.74 12.99 3.24
CA ASP A 245 -1.76 13.45 4.17
C ASP A 245 -3.17 13.19 3.61
N TYR A 246 -3.98 12.44 4.35
CA TYR A 246 -5.34 12.10 3.93
C TYR A 246 -6.25 13.32 3.82
N PHE A 247 -6.22 14.20 4.81
CA PHE A 247 -7.13 15.34 4.89
C PHE A 247 -6.85 16.33 3.76
N LEU A 248 -5.58 16.57 3.45
CA LEU A 248 -5.19 17.39 2.31
C LEU A 248 -5.66 16.78 0.98
N MET A 249 -5.47 15.47 0.78
CA MET A 249 -5.92 14.80 -0.44
C MET A 249 -7.45 14.79 -0.57
N LYS A 250 -8.17 14.52 0.52
CA LYS A 250 -9.64 14.56 0.57
C LYS A 250 -10.17 15.94 0.22
N LYS A 251 -9.58 16.99 0.80
CA LYS A 251 -9.94 18.39 0.52
C LYS A 251 -9.72 18.72 -0.95
N ALA A 252 -8.52 18.44 -1.47
CA ALA A 252 -8.18 18.72 -2.86
C ALA A 252 -9.09 17.96 -3.85
N PHE A 253 -9.42 16.70 -3.56
CA PHE A 253 -10.35 15.91 -4.37
C PHE A 253 -11.76 16.53 -4.41
N ARG A 254 -12.29 16.93 -3.25
CA ARG A 254 -13.62 17.59 -3.15
C ARG A 254 -13.66 18.89 -3.94
N GLU A 255 -12.65 19.74 -3.77
CA GLU A 255 -12.57 21.04 -4.46
C GLU A 255 -12.55 20.88 -5.99
N ARG A 256 -11.77 19.92 -6.51
CA ARG A 256 -11.72 19.62 -7.94
C ARG A 256 -13.05 19.11 -8.48
N ASN A 257 -13.74 18.23 -7.75
CA ASN A 257 -15.04 17.73 -8.19
C ASN A 257 -16.09 18.84 -8.25
N ILE A 258 -16.09 19.76 -7.29
CA ILE A 258 -16.96 20.94 -7.30
C ILE A 258 -16.66 21.82 -8.52
N GLN A 259 -15.38 22.03 -8.85
CA GLN A 259 -14.98 22.80 -10.04
C GLN A 259 -15.45 22.12 -11.34
N LYS A 260 -15.27 20.81 -11.48
CA LYS A 260 -15.73 20.04 -12.65
C LYS A 260 -17.24 20.10 -12.83
N GLN A 261 -18.00 20.00 -11.73
CA GLN A 261 -19.46 20.11 -11.78
C GLN A 261 -19.92 21.50 -12.23
N LYS A 262 -19.26 22.57 -11.76
CA LYS A 262 -19.56 23.93 -12.20
C LYS A 262 -19.31 24.12 -13.70
N GLN A 263 -18.20 23.60 -14.21
CA GLN A 263 -17.84 23.69 -15.63
C GLN A 263 -18.73 22.85 -16.56
N GLN A 264 -19.47 21.86 -16.06
CA GLN A 264 -20.42 21.06 -16.85
C GLN A 264 -21.82 21.67 -16.93
N VAL A 265 -22.12 22.67 -16.09
CA VAL A 265 -23.41 23.35 -16.01
C VAL A 265 -23.41 24.68 -16.77
N GLU A 266 -22.23 25.19 -17.14
CA GLU A 266 -22.00 26.37 -18.00
C GLU A 266 -21.88 25.97 -19.48
#